data_AF-A0A2W5MBV0-F1
#
_entry.id   AF-A0A2W5MBV0-F1
#
_cell.length_a   1.000
_cell.length_b   1.000
_cell.length_c   1.000
_cell.angle_alpha   90.00
_cell.angle_beta   90.00
_cell.angle_gamma   90.00
#
_symmetry.space_group_name_H-M   'P 1'
#
loop_
_entity.id
_entity.type
_entity.pdbx_description
1 polymer ?
#
loop_
_entity_poly.entity_id
_entity_poly.type
_entity_poly.pdbx_seq_one_letter_code
_entity_poly.pdbx_strand_id
1 'polypeptide(L)'
;MAVVEIGNEVDGLDELMQADGPLYRWKAIDSPKGFVWYELQVDSAGSESRAARTAWSVLSALQRLADQDRLPDFRIVSGGEWLNMAPIDTQAADESRLPPL
;
A
#
# COMPACT_ATOMS: atom_id res chain seq x y z
N MET A 1 4.50 -3.66 -7.83
CA MET A 1 5.55 -3.72 -6.79
C MET A 1 5.87 -2.31 -6.35
N ALA A 2 6.19 -2.09 -5.08
CA ALA A 2 6.61 -0.80 -4.56
C ALA A 2 7.75 -0.97 -3.54
N VAL A 3 8.58 0.06 -3.36
CA VAL A 3 9.64 0.08 -2.35
C VAL A 3 9.44 1.33 -1.51
N VAL A 4 9.46 1.14 -0.19
CA VAL A 4 9.39 2.22 0.78
C VAL A 4 10.68 2.31 1.57
N GLU A 5 11.06 3.53 1.91
CA GLU A 5 12.15 3.85 2.82
C GLU A 5 11.56 4.46 4.09
N ILE A 6 12.11 4.06 5.24
CA ILE A 6 11.71 4.50 6.57
C ILE A 6 12.99 4.77 7.36
N GLY A 7 13.00 5.79 8.21
CA GLY A 7 14.10 6.01 9.15
C GLY A 7 14.32 4.79 10.04
N ASN A 8 15.58 4.45 10.34
CA ASN A 8 15.90 3.28 11.17
C ASN A 8 15.67 3.49 12.68
N GLU A 9 15.24 4.69 13.09
CA GLU A 9 14.97 5.07 14.48
C GLU A 9 13.51 4.83 14.89
N VAL A 10 12.71 4.18 14.04
CA VAL A 10 11.29 3.90 14.32
C VAL A 10 11.14 2.69 15.23
N ASP A 11 10.68 2.93 16.46
CA ASP A 11 10.34 1.88 17.41
C ASP A 11 9.18 1.00 16.89
N GLY A 12 9.33 -0.32 16.97
CA GLY A 12 8.30 -1.28 16.57
C GLY A 12 8.09 -1.38 15.05
N LEU A 13 9.02 -0.87 14.24
CA LEU A 13 8.93 -0.91 12.79
C LEU A 13 8.75 -2.33 12.23
N ASP A 14 9.48 -3.30 12.77
CA ASP A 14 9.35 -4.70 12.36
C ASP A 14 7.96 -5.27 12.66
N GLU A 15 7.35 -4.91 13.79
CA GLU A 15 5.99 -5.35 14.12
C GLU A 15 4.95 -4.73 13.19
N LEU A 16 5.13 -3.45 12.83
CA LEU A 16 4.29 -2.75 11.87
C LEU A 16 4.37 -3.40 10.48
N MET A 17 5.57 -3.81 10.06
CA MET A 17 5.82 -4.39 8.74
C MET A 17 5.57 -5.91 8.68
N GLN A 18 5.45 -6.60 9.82
CA GLN A 18 5.12 -8.02 9.91
C GLN A 18 3.64 -8.36 9.69
N ALA A 19 2.79 -7.37 9.34
CA ALA A 19 1.42 -7.62 8.92
C ALA A 19 1.36 -8.35 7.56
N ASP A 20 1.76 -9.61 7.55
CA ASP A 20 1.68 -10.51 6.41
C ASP A 20 0.23 -10.98 6.23
N GLY A 21 -0.31 -10.82 5.02
CA GLY A 21 -1.64 -11.27 4.65
C GLY A 21 -1.61 -12.13 3.38
N PRO A 22 -2.72 -12.81 3.04
CA PRO A 22 -2.79 -13.60 1.81
C PRO A 22 -2.68 -12.75 0.53
N LEU A 23 -2.81 -11.42 0.63
CA LEU A 23 -2.87 -10.51 -0.51
C LEU A 23 -1.59 -9.72 -0.75
N TYR A 24 -0.74 -9.58 0.26
CA TYR A 24 0.53 -8.87 0.15
C TYR A 24 1.50 -9.31 1.25
N ARG A 25 2.78 -9.08 1.00
CA ARG A 25 3.89 -9.31 1.93
C ARG A 25 4.86 -8.14 1.88
N TRP A 26 5.48 -7.87 3.01
CA TRP A 26 6.65 -7.01 3.10
C TRP A 26 7.93 -7.83 3.13
N LYS A 27 8.95 -7.33 2.43
CA LYS A 27 10.27 -7.94 2.44
C LYS A 27 11.32 -6.87 2.69
N ALA A 28 12.08 -7.00 3.78
CA ALA A 28 13.24 -6.17 4.00
C ALA A 28 14.29 -6.44 2.90
N ILE A 29 14.88 -5.36 2.38
CA ILE A 29 15.93 -5.40 1.35
C ILE A 29 17.14 -4.57 1.78
N ASP A 30 18.24 -4.72 1.06
CA ASP A 30 19.45 -3.93 1.31
C ASP A 30 19.15 -2.43 1.25
N SER A 31 19.58 -1.70 2.27
CA SER A 31 19.25 -0.29 2.48
C SER A 31 20.50 0.55 2.76
N PRO A 32 20.46 1.85 2.43
CA PRO A 32 21.49 2.80 2.85
C PRO A 32 21.59 2.92 4.37
N LYS A 33 22.74 3.38 4.88
CA LYS A 33 22.91 3.67 6.32
C LYS A 33 21.90 4.75 6.77
N GLY A 34 21.27 4.52 7.93
CA GLY A 34 20.28 5.42 8.53
C GLY A 34 18.83 5.11 8.12
N PHE A 35 18.62 4.15 7.23
CA PHE A 35 17.30 3.81 6.72
C PHE A 35 17.07 2.31 6.70
N VAL A 36 15.80 1.92 6.62
CA VAL A 36 15.38 0.55 6.33
C VAL A 36 14.48 0.59 5.10
N TRP A 37 14.75 -0.30 4.15
CA TRP A 37 13.95 -0.42 2.92
C TRP A 37 13.10 -1.68 2.98
N TYR A 38 11.82 -1.53 2.64
CA TYR A 38 10.90 -2.64 2.49
C TYR A 38 10.29 -2.66 1.09
N GLU A 39 10.31 -3.83 0.47
CA GLU A 39 9.63 -4.11 -0.78
C GLU A 39 8.22 -4.64 -0.50
N LEU A 40 7.21 -3.97 -1.07
CA LEU A 40 5.83 -4.43 -1.12
C LEU A 40 5.63 -5.38 -2.29
N GLN A 41 5.36 -6.63 -1.95
CA GLN A 41 4.96 -7.66 -2.90
C GLN A 41 3.45 -7.88 -2.78
N VAL A 42 2.71 -7.66 -3.86
CA VAL A 42 1.25 -7.84 -3.89
C VAL A 42 0.92 -9.03 -4.76
N ASP A 43 0.00 -9.86 -4.28
CA ASP A 43 -0.50 -10.99 -5.06
C ASP A 43 -1.39 -10.50 -6.21
N SER A 44 -1.01 -10.87 -7.43
CA SER A 44 -1.74 -10.58 -8.66
C SER A 44 -2.54 -11.78 -9.18
N ALA A 45 -2.54 -12.91 -8.47
CA ALA A 45 -3.30 -14.08 -8.82
C ALA A 45 -4.81 -13.78 -8.79
N GLY A 46 -5.36 -13.43 -9.95
CA GLY A 46 -6.79 -13.31 -10.20
C GLY A 46 -7.24 -11.96 -10.78
N SER A 47 -6.56 -10.85 -10.50
CA SER A 47 -6.90 -9.53 -11.09
C SER A 47 -5.83 -8.47 -10.83
N GLU A 48 -5.35 -7.83 -11.89
CA GLU A 48 -4.47 -6.66 -11.82
C GLU A 48 -5.13 -5.50 -11.05
N SER A 49 -6.43 -5.26 -11.28
CA SER A 49 -7.17 -4.22 -10.55
C SER A 49 -7.24 -4.50 -9.05
N ARG A 50 -7.35 -5.77 -8.64
CA ARG A 50 -7.31 -6.14 -7.22
C ARG A 50 -5.92 -5.90 -6.63
N ALA A 51 -4.86 -6.29 -7.34
CA ALA A 51 -3.49 -6.02 -6.90
C ALA A 51 -3.22 -4.52 -6.77
N ALA A 52 -3.67 -3.70 -7.74
CA ALA A 52 -3.56 -2.25 -7.69
C ALA A 52 -4.29 -1.66 -6.47
N ARG A 53 -5.51 -2.11 -6.19
CA ARG A 53 -6.29 -1.66 -5.02
C ARG A 53 -5.62 -2.05 -3.70
N THR A 54 -5.06 -3.25 -3.61
CA THR A 54 -4.28 -3.67 -2.43
C THR A 54 -3.04 -2.80 -2.25
N ALA A 55 -2.24 -2.60 -3.31
CA ALA A 55 -1.05 -1.75 -3.27
C ALA A 55 -1.39 -0.34 -2.82
N TRP A 56 -2.41 0.26 -3.44
CA TRP A 56 -2.91 1.59 -3.06
C TRP A 56 -3.34 1.66 -1.59
N SER A 57 -4.11 0.69 -1.12
CA SER A 57 -4.63 0.68 0.25
C SER A 57 -3.50 0.63 1.28
N VAL A 58 -2.49 -0.22 1.02
CA VAL A 58 -1.34 -0.41 1.90
C VAL A 58 -0.45 0.84 1.91
N LEU A 59 -0.08 1.35 0.73
CA LEU A 59 0.76 2.55 0.64
C LEU A 59 0.06 3.79 1.20
N SER A 60 -1.26 3.94 0.99
CA SER A 60 -2.04 5.03 1.58
C SER A 60 -2.10 4.95 3.10
N ALA A 61 -2.12 3.75 3.68
CA ALA A 61 -2.06 3.59 5.13
C ALA A 61 -0.71 4.03 5.70
N LEU A 62 0.40 3.66 5.04
CA LEU A 62 1.74 4.12 5.44
C LEU A 62 1.88 5.64 5.31
N GLN A 63 1.37 6.23 4.22
CA GLN A 63 1.38 7.69 4.05
C GLN A 63 0.64 8.39 5.20
N ARG A 64 -0.53 7.88 5.60
CA ARG A 64 -1.27 8.44 6.75
C ARG A 64 -0.53 8.30 8.07
N LEU A 65 0.25 7.24 8.27
CA LEU A 65 1.08 7.09 9.47
C LEU A 65 2.26 8.06 9.44
N ALA A 66 2.86 8.28 8.27
CA ALA A 66 3.89 9.29 8.08
C ALA A 66 3.35 10.70 8.37
N ASP A 67 2.17 11.03 7.85
CA ASP A 67 1.50 12.33 8.09
C ASP A 67 1.12 12.55 9.57
N GLN A 68 1.14 11.50 10.39
CA GLN A 68 0.93 11.53 11.84
C GLN A 68 2.24 11.51 12.64
N ASP A 69 3.38 11.73 11.99
CA ASP A 69 4.74 11.63 12.56
C ASP A 69 5.06 10.26 13.20
N ARG A 70 4.34 9.21 12.80
CA ARG A 70 4.58 7.84 13.29
C ARG A 70 5.59 7.07 12.44
N LEU A 71 5.89 7.56 11.24
CA LEU A 71 6.92 7.05 10.34
C LEU A 71 7.82 8.21 9.90
N PRO A 72 8.72 8.69 10.76
CA PRO A 72 9.69 9.72 10.40
C PRO A 72 10.53 9.28 9.19
N ASP A 73 10.85 10.26 8.35
CA ASP A 73 11.64 10.10 7.12
C ASP A 73 11.07 9.06 6.14
N PHE A 74 9.75 8.83 6.18
CA PHE A 74 9.08 7.96 5.23
C PHE A 74 9.11 8.54 3.81
N ARG A 75 9.49 7.70 2.84
CA ARG A 75 9.28 7.98 1.42
C ARG A 75 9.01 6.73 0.61
N ILE A 76 8.27 6.89 -0.49
CA ILE A 76 8.15 5.86 -1.52
C ILE A 76 9.30 6.04 -2.52
N VAL A 77 10.20 5.06 -2.56
CA VAL A 77 11.38 5.06 -3.45
C VAL A 77 11.00 4.58 -4.85
N SER A 78 10.04 3.65 -4.95
CA SER A 78 9.55 3.10 -6.20
C SER A 78 8.10 2.62 -6.06
N GLY A 79 7.33 2.57 -7.15
CA GLY A 79 5.92 2.17 -7.09
C GLY A 79 4.98 3.29 -6.62
N GLY A 80 5.40 4.56 -6.70
CA GLY A 80 4.53 5.70 -6.33
C GLY A 80 3.28 5.80 -7.21
N GLU A 81 3.34 5.27 -8.43
CA GLU A 81 2.22 5.22 -9.37
C GLU A 81 1.00 4.48 -8.84
N TRP A 82 1.18 3.51 -7.92
CA TRP A 82 0.07 2.79 -7.29
C TRP A 82 -0.85 3.71 -6.49
N LEU A 83 -0.34 4.81 -5.95
CA LEU A 83 -1.16 5.82 -5.26
C LEU A 83 -2.13 6.55 -6.20
N ASN A 84 -1.84 6.59 -7.50
CA ASN A 84 -2.68 7.21 -8.52
C ASN A 84 -3.66 6.21 -9.16
N MET A 85 -3.65 4.94 -8.75
CA MET A 85 -4.33 3.85 -9.46
C MET A 85 -5.61 3.30 -8.80
N ALA A 86 -6.00 3.66 -7.57
CA ALA A 86 -7.21 3.06 -6.97
C ALA A 86 -8.28 4.07 -6.47
N PRO A 87 -9.56 3.67 -6.50
CA PRO A 87 -10.34 3.23 -7.66
C PRO A 87 -11.30 4.33 -8.15
N ILE A 88 -11.64 4.29 -9.44
CA ILE A 88 -12.97 4.69 -9.89
C ILE A 88 -13.91 3.61 -9.35
N ASP A 89 -14.65 3.91 -8.28
CA ASP A 89 -15.77 3.06 -7.87
C ASP A 89 -16.85 3.17 -8.95
N THR A 90 -16.84 2.28 -9.94
CA THR A 90 -18.05 2.04 -10.75
C THR A 90 -19.00 1.16 -9.95
N GLN A 91 -19.46 1.69 -8.82
CA GLN A 91 -20.65 1.24 -8.11
C GLN A 91 -21.76 2.30 -8.25
N ALA A 92 -21.94 2.76 -9.50
CA ALA A 92 -23.12 3.43 -10.02
C ALA A 92 -23.23 2.92 -11.48
N ALA A 93 -24.27 2.26 -11.96
CA ALA A 93 -25.66 2.25 -11.58
C ALA A 93 -26.25 0.85 -11.83
N ASP A 94 -26.70 0.18 -10.77
CA ASP A 94 -27.79 -0.80 -10.85
C ASP A 94 -29.03 -0.14 -10.23
N GLU A 95 -29.47 0.97 -10.83
CA GLU A 95 -30.73 1.66 -10.53
C GLU A 95 -31.69 1.64 -11.75
N SER A 96 -31.58 0.62 -12.61
CA SER A 96 -32.50 0.44 -13.75
C SER A 96 -33.53 -0.67 -13.53
N ARG A 97 -33.79 -1.06 -12.27
CA ARG A 97 -34.86 -2.01 -11.91
C ARG A 97 -35.93 -1.34 -11.04
N LEU A 98 -36.58 -0.31 -11.58
CA LEU A 98 -37.95 0.00 -11.18
C LEU A 98 -38.89 -0.56 -12.27
N PRO A 99 -39.87 -1.40 -11.92
CA PRO A 99 -40.88 -1.82 -12.88
C PRO A 99 -41.76 -0.62 -13.28
N PRO A 100 -42.26 -0.56 -14.52
CA PRO A 100 -43.18 0.50 -14.93
C PRO A 100 -44.48 0.41 -14.11
N LEU A 101 -45.01 1.57 -13.70
CA LEU A 101 -46.40 1.73 -13.27
C LEU A 101 -47.34 1.69 -14.47
#